data_AF-V4Q5M5-F1
#
_entry.id   AF-V4Q5M5-F1
#
_cell.length_a   1.000
_cell.length_b   1.000
_cell.length_c   1.000
_cell.angle_alpha   90.00
_cell.angle_beta   90.00
_cell.angle_gamma   90.00
#
_symmetry.space_group_name_H-M   'P 1'
#
loop_
_entity.id
_entity.type
_entity.pdbx_description
1 polymer ?
#
loop_
_entity_poly.entity_id
_entity_poly.type
_entity_poly.pdbx_seq_one_letter_code
_entity_poly.pdbx_strand_id
1 'polypeptide(L)'
;MIKSVIFAGVASVCALAAGSALADCDAKQESDVAKAVAEAAREYVPQDGGEQYVDLPLCEGGGSRFDARFRYGVERDGKNTWVEGRAIGRYDRVDRLIIKRASDDMQAQDHARADD
;
A
#
# COMPACT_ATOMS: atom_id res chain seq x y z
N MET A 1 -38.22 -12.52 -21.35
CA MET A 1 -37.74 -12.91 -20.01
C MET A 1 -36.68 -13.99 -20.19
N ILE A 2 -35.42 -13.71 -19.84
CA ILE A 2 -34.44 -14.69 -19.38
C ILE A 2 -33.33 -13.88 -18.71
N LYS A 3 -33.08 -14.26 -17.47
CA LYS A 3 -32.31 -13.56 -16.44
C LYS A 3 -31.04 -14.37 -16.29
N SER A 4 -29.91 -13.83 -16.75
CA SER A 4 -28.59 -14.45 -16.56
C SER A 4 -27.70 -13.45 -15.83
N VAL A 5 -27.83 -13.45 -14.52
CA VAL A 5 -26.82 -12.94 -13.58
C VAL A 5 -25.79 -14.05 -13.41
N ILE A 6 -24.64 -13.88 -14.05
CA ILE A 6 -23.43 -14.65 -13.75
C ILE A 6 -22.31 -13.62 -13.63
N PHE A 7 -22.11 -13.08 -12.44
CA PHE A 7 -20.84 -12.44 -12.06
C PHE A 7 -20.71 -12.57 -10.56
N ALA A 8 -20.17 -13.70 -10.11
CA ALA A 8 -19.75 -13.87 -8.74
C ALA A 8 -18.41 -14.61 -8.74
N GLY A 9 -17.37 -13.87 -8.36
CA GLY A 9 -16.24 -14.44 -7.63
C GLY A 9 -15.06 -14.94 -8.45
N VAL A 10 -14.52 -14.13 -9.38
CA VAL A 10 -13.06 -14.14 -9.54
C VAL A 10 -12.49 -13.31 -8.40
N ALA A 11 -12.18 -13.99 -7.29
CA ALA A 11 -11.20 -13.50 -6.35
C ALA A 11 -9.86 -13.49 -7.12
N SER A 12 -9.58 -12.36 -7.74
CA SER A 12 -8.28 -12.04 -8.31
C SER A 12 -7.27 -12.16 -7.19
N VAL A 13 -6.62 -13.32 -7.12
CA VAL A 13 -5.34 -13.47 -6.45
C VAL A 13 -4.45 -12.45 -7.13
N CYS A 14 -4.20 -11.33 -6.46
CA CYS A 14 -3.19 -10.34 -6.83
C CYS A 14 -1.84 -11.07 -6.86
N ALA A 15 -1.54 -11.68 -8.01
CA ALA A 15 -0.20 -12.07 -8.39
C ALA A 15 0.55 -10.78 -8.73
N LEU A 16 0.91 -10.03 -7.69
CA LEU A 16 1.92 -8.98 -7.79
C LEU A 16 3.26 -9.69 -7.91
N ALA A 17 3.65 -9.94 -9.16
CA ALA A 17 5.04 -10.18 -9.52
C ALA A 17 5.84 -8.91 -9.22
N ALA A 18 6.17 -8.68 -7.95
CA ALA A 18 7.15 -7.69 -7.54
C ALA A 18 8.54 -8.30 -7.70
N GLY A 19 9.26 -7.85 -8.73
CA GLY A 19 10.63 -8.27 -9.00
C GLY A 19 11.55 -7.92 -7.84
N SER A 20 12.20 -8.94 -7.29
CA SER A 20 13.56 -8.91 -6.75
C SER A 20 13.97 -7.64 -5.97
N ALA A 21 13.34 -7.39 -4.83
CA ALA A 21 13.85 -6.49 -3.79
C ALA A 21 13.77 -7.09 -2.37
N LEU A 22 13.85 -8.43 -2.32
CA LEU A 22 13.62 -9.31 -1.17
C LEU A 22 14.94 -9.64 -0.44
N ALA A 23 15.71 -8.64 -0.02
CA ALA A 23 17.08 -8.93 0.43
C ALA A 23 17.17 -9.58 1.82
N ASP A 24 16.22 -9.34 2.74
CA ASP A 24 16.28 -9.91 4.10
C ASP A 24 14.94 -10.34 4.73
N CYS A 25 13.79 -9.83 4.27
CA CYS A 25 12.48 -10.28 4.79
C CYS A 25 12.06 -11.62 4.15
N ASP A 26 11.67 -12.61 4.96
CA ASP A 26 11.03 -13.82 4.43
C ASP A 26 9.60 -13.53 3.92
N ALA A 27 9.06 -14.38 3.05
CA ALA A 27 7.76 -14.16 2.40
C ALA A 27 6.58 -14.02 3.38
N LYS A 28 6.66 -14.65 4.56
CA LYS A 28 5.62 -14.51 5.59
C LYS A 28 5.76 -13.15 6.27
N GLN A 29 6.97 -12.76 6.64
CA GLN A 29 7.24 -11.45 7.23
C GLN A 29 6.87 -10.32 6.28
N GLU A 30 7.17 -10.46 4.99
CA GLU A 30 6.81 -9.48 3.97
C GLU A 30 5.29 -9.26 3.89
N SER A 31 4.48 -10.32 3.93
CA SER A 31 3.01 -10.20 3.96
C SER A 31 2.52 -9.47 5.20
N ASP A 32 3.12 -9.75 6.35
CA ASP A 32 2.73 -9.13 7.63
C ASP A 32 3.18 -7.65 7.67
N VAL A 33 4.36 -7.32 7.13
CA VAL A 33 4.83 -5.94 6.93
C VAL A 33 3.96 -5.17 5.94
N ALA A 34 3.60 -5.78 4.81
CA ALA A 34 2.75 -5.16 3.78
C ALA A 34 1.39 -4.75 4.37
N LYS A 35 0.78 -5.63 5.17
CA LYS A 35 -0.45 -5.31 5.91
C LYS A 35 -0.22 -4.15 6.86
N ALA A 36 0.79 -4.23 7.74
CA ALA A 36 1.08 -3.20 8.72
C ALA A 36 1.32 -1.82 8.09
N VAL A 37 2.03 -1.79 6.96
CA VAL A 37 2.30 -0.58 6.19
C VAL A 37 1.03 -0.05 5.53
N ALA A 38 0.22 -0.91 4.90
CA ALA A 38 -1.06 -0.52 4.35
C ALA A 38 -2.01 0.01 5.43
N GLU A 39 -1.98 -0.57 6.64
CA GLU A 39 -2.74 -0.07 7.80
C GLU A 39 -2.29 1.31 8.23
N ALA A 40 -0.99 1.57 8.29
CA ALA A 40 -0.46 2.87 8.68
C ALA A 40 -0.62 3.93 7.58
N ALA A 41 -0.57 3.53 6.30
CA ALA A 41 -0.63 4.44 5.16
C ALA A 41 -2.06 4.78 4.72
N ARG A 42 -3.08 3.99 5.11
CA ARG A 42 -4.48 4.23 4.72
C ARG A 42 -5.04 5.58 5.14
N GLU A 43 -4.48 6.19 6.18
CA GLU A 43 -4.90 7.52 6.65
C GLU A 43 -4.50 8.65 5.68
N TYR A 44 -3.51 8.40 4.82
CA TYR A 44 -2.96 9.40 3.90
C TYR A 44 -3.59 9.37 2.51
N VAL A 45 -4.25 8.27 2.15
CA VAL A 45 -4.86 8.09 0.82
C VAL A 45 -6.37 7.86 0.98
N PRO A 46 -7.23 8.56 0.22
CA PRO A 46 -8.67 8.31 0.23
C PRO A 46 -9.00 6.84 -0.03
N GLN A 47 -9.86 6.26 0.81
CA GLN A 47 -10.17 4.83 0.78
C GLN A 47 -11.35 4.49 -0.15
N ASP A 48 -11.95 5.50 -0.78
CA ASP A 48 -13.28 5.40 -1.37
C ASP A 48 -13.23 5.00 -2.86
N GLY A 49 -13.74 3.80 -3.15
CA GLY A 49 -14.20 3.42 -4.50
C GLY A 49 -13.12 3.10 -5.53
N GLY A 50 -11.94 2.67 -5.10
CA GLY A 50 -10.87 2.19 -5.99
C GLY A 50 -10.17 0.94 -5.47
N GLU A 51 -9.34 0.32 -6.32
CA GLU A 51 -8.51 -0.83 -5.97
C GLU A 51 -7.30 -0.37 -5.16
N GLN A 52 -7.15 -0.92 -3.95
CA GLN A 52 -6.03 -0.61 -3.06
C GLN A 52 -4.83 -1.49 -3.42
N TYR A 53 -3.64 -0.89 -3.40
CA TYR A 53 -2.40 -1.64 -3.57
C TYR A 53 -1.32 -1.15 -2.60
N VAL A 54 -0.43 -2.07 -2.25
CA VAL A 54 0.79 -1.78 -1.49
C VAL A 54 1.96 -2.47 -2.17
N ASP A 55 2.92 -1.68 -2.62
CA ASP A 55 4.19 -2.16 -3.15
C ASP A 55 5.28 -1.97 -2.10
N LEU A 56 6.09 -3.01 -1.88
CA LEU A 56 7.25 -2.98 -1.00
C LEU A 56 8.54 -3.12 -1.83
N PRO A 57 8.99 -2.07 -2.54
CA PRO A 57 10.21 -2.13 -3.36
C PRO A 57 11.51 -2.31 -2.56
N LEU A 58 11.46 -2.34 -1.23
CA LEU A 58 12.56 -2.78 -0.38
C LEU A 58 11.98 -3.24 0.94
N CYS A 59 12.39 -4.40 1.44
CA CYS A 59 12.16 -4.85 2.81
C CYS A 59 13.47 -5.40 3.37
N GLU A 60 14.10 -4.62 4.24
CA GLU A 60 15.32 -4.99 4.96
C GLU A 60 14.95 -5.26 6.43
N GLY A 61 15.29 -6.43 6.96
CA GLY A 61 14.91 -6.77 8.32
C GLY A 61 15.52 -8.06 8.81
N GLY A 62 16.13 -8.02 10.00
CA GLY A 62 16.66 -9.19 10.69
C GLY A 62 15.91 -9.45 11.99
N GLY A 63 15.42 -10.68 12.16
CA GLY A 63 14.72 -11.11 13.38
C GLY A 63 13.34 -10.48 13.53
N SER A 64 13.22 -9.50 14.43
CA SER A 64 11.93 -8.89 14.79
C SER A 64 11.72 -7.49 14.24
N ARG A 65 12.71 -6.91 13.56
CA ARG A 65 12.65 -5.54 13.03
C ARG A 65 12.54 -5.55 11.52
N PHE A 66 11.89 -4.52 10.98
CA PHE A 66 11.87 -4.27 9.55
C PHE A 66 12.09 -2.78 9.25
N ASP A 67 12.63 -2.54 8.07
CA ASP A 67 12.79 -1.27 7.41
C ASP A 67 12.38 -1.46 5.95
N ALA A 68 11.24 -0.89 5.59
CA ALA A 68 10.63 -1.10 4.30
C ALA A 68 10.45 0.23 3.56
N ARG A 69 10.81 0.25 2.28
CA ARG A 69 10.33 1.29 1.36
C ARG A 69 9.01 0.83 0.81
N PHE A 70 8.04 1.73 0.78
CA PHE A 70 6.69 1.38 0.36
C PHE A 70 6.10 2.41 -0.59
N ARG A 71 5.15 1.96 -1.39
CA ARG A 71 4.16 2.80 -2.07
C ARG A 71 2.78 2.22 -1.79
N TYR A 72 1.90 3.04 -1.23
CA TYR A 72 0.52 2.66 -0.95
C TYR A 72 -0.40 3.61 -1.72
N GLY A 73 -1.40 3.05 -2.39
CA GLY A 73 -2.28 3.85 -3.23
C GLY A 73 -3.62 3.19 -3.52
N VAL A 74 -4.47 4.00 -4.15
CA VAL A 74 -5.79 3.63 -4.64
C VAL A 74 -5.88 4.02 -6.11
N GLU A 75 -6.19 3.03 -6.95
CA GLU A 75 -6.49 3.24 -8.36
C GLU A 75 -8.00 3.29 -8.56
N ARG A 76 -8.49 4.39 -9.16
CA ARG A 76 -9.91 4.60 -9.45
C ARG A 76 -10.07 5.31 -10.78
N ASP A 77 -10.90 4.78 -11.67
CA ASP A 77 -11.24 5.39 -12.96
C ASP A 77 -10.00 5.78 -13.80
N GLY A 78 -8.93 4.99 -13.72
CA GLY A 78 -7.65 5.24 -14.39
C GLY A 78 -6.79 6.34 -13.75
N LYS A 79 -7.22 6.90 -12.62
CA LYS A 79 -6.42 7.81 -11.79
C LYS A 79 -5.81 7.04 -10.63
N ASN A 80 -4.55 7.32 -10.34
CA ASN A 80 -3.83 6.67 -9.26
C ASN A 80 -3.45 7.69 -8.20
N THR A 81 -4.03 7.54 -7.02
CA THR A 81 -3.78 8.38 -5.85
C THR A 81 -2.90 7.60 -4.88
N TRP A 82 -1.70 8.07 -4.58
CA TRP A 82 -0.73 7.28 -3.82
C TRP A 82 0.18 8.13 -2.93
N VAL A 83 0.74 7.49 -1.92
CA VAL A 83 1.85 7.97 -1.11
C VAL A 83 2.99 6.95 -1.13
N GLU A 84 4.22 7.42 -1.13
CA GLU A 84 5.39 6.56 -1.00
C GLU A 84 6.33 7.07 0.08
N GLY A 85 7.02 6.16 0.73
CA GLY A 85 7.76 6.49 1.93
C GLY A 85 8.64 5.36 2.44
N ARG A 86 9.06 5.51 3.69
CA ARG A 86 9.82 4.52 4.46
C ARG A 86 9.05 4.19 5.73
N ALA A 87 8.86 2.91 6.00
CA ALA A 87 8.24 2.38 7.20
C ALA A 87 9.29 1.61 8.00
N ILE A 88 9.44 1.95 9.28
CA ILE A 88 10.34 1.27 10.21
C ILE A 88 9.47 0.69 11.31
N GLY A 89 9.69 -0.57 11.66
CA GLY A 89 8.85 -1.23 12.63
C GLY A 89 9.38 -2.54 13.15
N ARG A 90 8.50 -3.25 13.84
CA ARG A 90 8.77 -4.55 14.44
C ARG A 90 7.61 -5.49 14.21
N TYR A 91 7.91 -6.72 13.78
CA TYR A 91 6.94 -7.75 13.44
C TYR A 91 5.85 -7.19 12.50
N ASP A 92 4.64 -7.04 13.02
CA ASP A 92 3.41 -6.60 12.35
C ASP A 92 3.02 -5.14 12.72
N ARG A 93 3.94 -4.39 13.33
CA ARG A 93 3.70 -3.01 13.77
C ARG A 93 4.68 -2.04 13.12
N VAL A 94 4.14 -0.97 12.54
CA VAL A 94 4.91 0.21 12.15
C VAL A 94 5.19 1.07 13.39
N ASP A 95 6.47 1.25 13.74
CA ASP A 95 6.90 2.16 14.82
C ASP A 95 7.09 3.59 14.29
N ARG A 96 7.47 3.74 13.02
CA ARG A 96 7.67 5.04 12.35
C ARG A 96 7.30 4.95 10.87
N LEU A 97 6.45 5.87 10.42
CA LEU A 97 6.11 6.06 9.01
C LEU A 97 6.64 7.42 8.55
N ILE A 98 7.38 7.44 7.44
CA ILE A 98 7.91 8.68 6.85
C ILE A 98 7.45 8.76 5.40
N ILE A 99 6.51 9.65 5.13
CA ILE A 99 6.08 9.96 3.77
C ILE A 99 7.19 10.77 3.07
N LYS A 100 7.50 10.42 1.83
CA LYS A 100 8.55 11.05 1.03
C LYS A 100 8.02 11.72 -0.22
N ARG A 101 7.09 11.08 -0.92
CA ARG A 101 6.43 11.63 -2.10
C ARG A 101 4.97 11.18 -2.10
N ALA A 102 4.15 11.92 -2.81
CA ALA A 102 2.74 11.61 -3.02
C ALA A 102 2.38 11.91 -4.48
N SER A 103 1.30 11.34 -4.99
CA SER A 103 0.77 11.71 -6.30
C SER A 103 0.36 13.19 -6.33
N ASP A 104 0.32 13.79 -7.51
CA ASP A 104 -0.07 15.20 -7.67
C ASP A 104 -1.48 15.46 -7.12
N ASP A 105 -2.41 14.51 -7.33
CA ASP A 105 -3.76 14.57 -6.76
C ASP A 105 -3.75 14.58 -5.22
N MET A 106 -2.85 13.82 -4.58
CA MET A 106 -2.71 13.87 -3.11
C MET A 106 -2.08 15.17 -2.63
N GLN A 107 -1.05 15.66 -3.32
CA GLN A 107 -0.41 16.92 -2.96
C GLN A 107 -1.43 18.07 -3.06
N ALA A 108 -2.25 18.09 -4.10
CA ALA A 108 -3.32 19.07 -4.26
C ALA A 108 -4.37 19.01 -3.12
N GLN A 109 -4.72 17.80 -2.64
CA GLN A 109 -5.62 17.62 -1.50
C GLN A 109 -5.02 18.06 -0.17
N ASP A 110 -3.71 17.85 0.04
CA ASP A 110 -3.01 18.29 1.24
C ASP A 110 -2.98 19.83 1.32
N HIS A 111 -2.69 20.49 0.21
CA HIS A 111 -2.77 21.95 0.12
C HIS A 111 -4.18 22.48 0.40
N ALA A 112 -5.22 21.85 -0.16
CA ALA A 112 -6.60 22.24 0.12
C ALA A 112 -6.99 22.07 1.60
N ARG A 113 -6.44 21.08 2.31
CA ARG A 113 -6.64 20.91 3.75
C ARG A 113 -5.87 21.89 4.62
N ALA A 114 -4.74 22.41 4.15
CA ALA A 114 -3.93 23.37 4.90
C ALA A 114 -4.50 24.79 4.85
N ASP A 115 -5.35 25.08 3.87
CA ASP A 115 -5.98 26.39 3.65
C ASP A 115 -7.37 26.53 4.33
N ASP A 116 -7.93 25.44 4.88
CA ASP A 116 -9.19 25.40 5.66
C ASP A 116 -8.94 25.43 7.18
#